data_AF-A0A897NWI8-F1
#
_entry.id   AF-A0A897NWI8-F1
#
_cell.length_a   1.000
_cell.length_b   1.000
_cell.length_c   1.000
_cell.angle_alpha   90.00
_cell.angle_beta   90.00
_cell.angle_gamma   90.00
#
_symmetry.space_group_name_H-M   'P 1'
#
loop_
_entity.id
_entity.type
_entity.pdbx_description
1 polymer ?
#
loop_
_entity_poly.entity_id
_entity_poly.type
_entity_poly.pdbx_seq_one_letter_code
_entity_poly.pdbx_strand_id
1 'polypeptide(L)' 'MGETAGSSDMGIGLGMLFGALALAGAAVMYLAVDDQVFAATGFAVAVIAGSIAIGALHVYAS' A
#
# COMPACT_ATOMS: atom_id res chain seq x y z
N MET A 1 -13.95 -32.01 -10.12
CA MET A 1 -13.77 -30.84 -9.25
C MET A 1 -12.29 -30.64 -8.97
N GLY A 2 -11.60 -29.82 -9.76
CA GLY A 2 -10.18 -29.54 -9.54
C GLY A 2 -9.67 -28.30 -10.27
N GLU A 3 -10.55 -27.36 -10.60
CA GLU A 3 -10.27 -26.31 -11.62
C GLU A 3 -10.25 -24.88 -11.07
N THR A 4 -10.19 -24.70 -9.74
CA THR A 4 -10.00 -23.36 -9.12
C THR A 4 -8.69 -23.21 -8.37
N ALA A 5 -7.73 -24.13 -8.51
CA ALA A 5 -6.35 -23.89 -8.09
C ALA A 5 -5.61 -23.00 -9.12
N GLY A 6 -6.34 -22.08 -9.76
CA GLY A 6 -5.83 -21.09 -10.69
C GLY A 6 -4.96 -20.10 -9.94
N SER A 7 -3.90 -19.66 -10.60
CA SER A 7 -2.95 -18.62 -10.20
C SER A 7 -3.53 -17.64 -9.15
N SER A 8 -2.93 -17.60 -7.96
CA SER A 8 -3.34 -16.68 -6.89
C SER A 8 -3.21 -15.23 -7.37
N ASP A 9 -4.28 -14.44 -7.34
CA ASP A 9 -4.32 -12.99 -7.67
C ASP A 9 -3.62 -12.11 -6.60
N MET A 10 -2.60 -12.67 -5.95
CA MET A 10 -1.93 -12.08 -4.80
C MET A 10 -1.24 -10.77 -5.16
N GLY A 11 -0.67 -10.65 -6.37
CA GLY A 11 -0.07 -9.41 -6.86
C GLY A 11 -1.07 -8.25 -6.90
N ILE A 12 -2.28 -8.48 -7.43
CA ILE A 12 -3.35 -7.47 -7.46
C ILE A 12 -3.80 -7.13 -6.04
N GLY A 13 -4.06 -8.15 -5.21
CA GLY A 13 -4.53 -7.96 -3.84
C GLY A 13 -3.55 -7.17 -2.97
N LEU A 14 -2.27 -7.51 -3.00
CA LEU A 14 -1.22 -6.78 -2.26
C LEU A 14 -1.03 -5.37 -2.82
N GLY A 15 -1.07 -5.20 -4.13
CA GLY A 15 -1.00 -3.88 -4.77
C GLY A 15 -2.13 -2.95 -4.28
N MET A 16 -3.37 -3.44 -4.25
CA MET A 16 -4.51 -2.69 -3.73
C MET A 16 -4.39 -2.40 -2.23
N LEU A 17 -3.98 -3.38 -1.42
CA LEU A 17 -3.81 -3.21 0.02
C LEU A 17 -2.79 -2.12 0.35
N PHE A 18 -1.59 -2.21 -0.21
CA PHE A 18 -0.53 -1.24 0.07
C PHE A 18 -0.81 0.12 -0.57
N GLY A 19 -1.48 0.15 -1.73
CA GLY A 19 -1.99 1.38 -2.31
C GLY A 19 -3.01 2.08 -1.39
N ALA A 20 -3.96 1.34 -0.83
CA ALA A 20 -4.93 1.87 0.12
C ALA A 20 -4.26 2.38 1.41
N LEU A 21 -3.27 1.65 1.94
CA LEU A 21 -2.46 2.11 3.08
C LEU A 21 -1.68 3.38 2.76
N ALA A 22 -1.13 3.48 1.54
CA ALA A 22 -0.43 4.69 1.10
C ALA A 22 -1.37 5.90 1.04
N LEU A 23 -2.57 5.71 0.49
CA LEU A 23 -3.61 6.74 0.47
C LEU A 23 -4.06 7.13 1.88
N ALA A 24 -4.19 6.17 2.80
CA ALA A 24 -4.52 6.46 4.20
C ALA A 24 -3.42 7.30 4.88
N GLY A 25 -2.15 6.97 4.70
CA GLY A 25 -1.03 7.77 5.21
C GLY A 25 -1.01 9.18 4.62
N ALA A 26 -1.27 9.32 3.32
CA ALA A 26 -1.39 10.61 2.65
C ALA A 26 -2.59 11.42 3.16
N ALA A 27 -3.72 10.77 3.46
CA ALA A 27 -4.87 11.42 4.08
C ALA A 27 -4.55 11.92 5.50
N VAL A 28 -3.81 11.14 6.30
CA VAL A 28 -3.33 11.59 7.62
C VAL A 28 -2.44 12.83 7.48
N MET A 29 -1.48 12.80 6.54
CA MET A 29 -0.62 13.95 6.24
C MET A 29 -1.46 15.19 5.88
N TYR A 30 -2.48 15.01 5.03
CA TYR A 30 -3.35 16.09 4.56
C TYR A 30 -4.21 16.69 5.68
N LEU A 31 -4.69 15.87 6.63
CA LEU A 31 -5.55 16.32 7.71
C LEU A 31 -4.76 16.91 8.90
N ALA A 32 -3.50 16.52 9.07
CA ALA A 32 -2.64 16.94 10.19
C ALA A 32 -1.94 18.30 9.97
N VAL A 33 -2.59 19.26 9.32
CA VAL A 33 -1.97 20.53 8.89
C VAL A 33 -1.37 21.35 10.04
N ASP A 34 -1.94 21.25 11.23
CA ASP A 34 -1.52 22.02 12.40
C ASP A 34 -0.41 21.33 13.22
N ASP A 35 -0.10 20.06 12.94
CA ASP A 35 0.96 19.30 13.61
C ASP A 35 1.92 18.69 12.57
N GLN A 36 3.02 19.39 12.36
CA GLN A 36 4.01 19.03 11.35
C GLN A 36 4.68 17.67 11.61
N VAL A 37 4.86 17.28 12.87
CA VAL A 37 5.46 15.98 13.20
C VAL A 37 4.47 14.89 12.86
N PHE A 38 3.20 15.06 13.22
CA PHE A 38 2.17 14.09 12.90
C PHE A 38 1.95 13.97 11.37
N ALA A 39 1.90 15.09 10.64
CA ALA A 39 1.83 15.08 9.18
C ALA A 39 3.02 14.35 8.53
N ALA A 40 4.24 14.60 9.03
CA ALA A 40 5.44 13.94 8.54
C ALA A 40 5.40 12.41 8.77
N THR A 41 4.85 11.96 9.90
CA THR A 41 4.68 10.52 10.13
C THR A 41 3.68 9.88 9.16
N GLY A 42 2.56 10.55 8.87
CA GLY A 42 1.60 10.09 7.86
C GLY A 42 2.22 9.96 6.46
N PHE A 43 3.02 10.95 6.06
CA PHE A 43 3.78 10.90 4.82
C PHE A 43 4.78 9.73 4.79
N ALA A 44 5.56 9.54 5.86
CA ALA A 44 6.54 8.47 5.94
C ALA A 44 5.88 7.09 5.79
N VAL A 45 4.74 6.87 6.45
CA VAL A 45 3.94 5.64 6.29
C VAL A 45 3.48 5.46 4.85
N ALA A 46 3.04 6.53 4.19
CA ALA A 46 2.59 6.47 2.80
C ALA A 46 3.71 6.03 1.84
N VAL A 47 4.90 6.60 2.00
CA VAL A 47 6.08 6.25 1.19
C VAL A 47 6.53 4.82 1.44
N ILE A 48 6.55 4.36 2.70
CA ILE A 48 6.90 2.98 3.04
C ILE A 48 5.90 2.01 2.43
N ALA A 49 4.60 2.25 2.60
CA ALA A 49 3.55 1.40 2.02
C ALA A 49 3.66 1.33 0.49
N GLY A 50 3.84 2.48 -0.18
CA GLY A 50 4.05 2.53 -1.63
C GLY A 50 5.30 1.76 -2.08
N SER A 51 6.40 1.85 -1.33
CA SER A 51 7.64 1.11 -1.63
C SER A 51 7.43 -0.40 -1.52
N ILE A 52 6.72 -0.85 -0.48
CA ILE A 52 6.38 -2.27 -0.29
C ILE A 52 5.44 -2.74 -1.42
N ALA A 53 4.51 -1.90 -1.89
CA ALA A 53 3.62 -2.22 -3.00
C ALA A 53 4.42 -2.59 -4.27
N ILE A 54 5.44 -1.81 -4.60
CA ILE A 54 6.30 -2.10 -5.76
C ILE A 54 7.03 -3.43 -5.59
N GLY A 55 7.60 -3.68 -4.40
CA GLY A 55 8.25 -4.96 -4.10
C GLY A 55 7.30 -6.15 -4.21
N ALA A 56 6.07 -6.00 -3.70
CA ALA A 56 5.03 -7.01 -3.80
C ALA A 56 4.64 -7.32 -5.24
N LEU A 57 4.45 -6.30 -6.07
CA LEU A 57 4.14 -6.47 -7.49
C LEU A 57 5.30 -7.16 -8.23
N HIS A 58 6.54 -6.85 -7.89
CA HIS A 58 7.70 -7.52 -8.48
C HIS A 58 7.82 -9.01 -8.12
N VAL A 59 7.33 -9.42 -6.95
CA VAL A 59 7.43 -10.83 -6.49
C VAL A 59 6.21 -11.65 -6.88
N TYR A 60 5.02 -11.03 -6.89
CA TYR A 60 3.74 -11.74 -6.99
C TYR A 60 2.92 -11.37 -8.24
N ALA A 61 3.33 -10.38 -9.04
CA ALA A 61 2.66 -9.99 -10.29
C ALA A 61 3.56 -10.15 -11.54
N SER A 62 4.76 -10.71 -11.36
CA SER A 62 5.71 -11.09 -12.42
C SER A 62 5.52 -12.54 -12.85
#